data_AF-A0A0F9ST86-F1
#
_entry.id   AF-A0A0F9ST86-F1
#
_cell.length_a   1.000
_cell.length_b   1.000
_cell.length_c   1.000
_cell.angle_alpha   90.00
_cell.angle_beta   90.00
_cell.angle_gamma   90.00
#
_symmetry.space_group_name_H-M   'P 1'
#
loop_
_entity.id
_entity.type
_entity.pdbx_description
1 polymer ?
#
loop_
_entity_poly.entity_id
_entity_poly.type
_entity_poly.pdbx_seq_one_letter_code
_entity_poly.pdbx_strand_id
1 'polypeptide(L)'
;MTFESSYFNAKQRCKSNFKNYGSRGIKLLMTKDDFEYLWYRDKAHLMDRPTIDRIDNDGDYALQNCRFIELRENCCRNHDLRKKVTQHTIEGKFIKEWIGIVDLSKTLNISRTAIQNCLKGLSKSAGGYRWGYTNV
;
A
#
# COMPACT_ATOMS: atom_id res chain seq x y z
N MET A 1 14.31 -3.92 15.70
CA MET A 1 13.86 -5.17 15.04
C MET A 1 15.09 -5.81 14.41
N THR A 2 15.19 -7.13 14.34
CA THR A 2 16.32 -7.84 13.69
C THR A 2 15.83 -8.76 12.57
N PHE A 3 16.74 -9.33 11.78
CA PHE A 3 16.38 -10.30 10.75
C PHE A 3 15.84 -11.61 11.36
N GLU A 4 16.33 -12.05 12.52
CA GLU A 4 15.83 -13.24 13.23
C GLU A 4 14.40 -13.04 13.72
N SER A 5 14.12 -11.85 14.27
CA SER A 5 12.78 -11.47 14.69
C SER A 5 11.82 -11.49 13.50
N SER A 6 12.27 -10.97 12.36
CA SER A 6 11.53 -10.97 11.09
C SER A 6 11.25 -12.38 10.57
N TYR A 7 12.25 -13.26 10.60
CA TYR A 7 12.11 -14.67 10.24
C TYR A 7 11.09 -15.39 11.13
N PHE A 8 11.20 -15.23 12.46
CA PHE A 8 10.26 -15.83 13.40
C PHE A 8 8.84 -15.34 13.14
N ASN A 9 8.64 -14.04 12.95
CA ASN A 9 7.34 -13.47 12.63
C ASN A 9 6.76 -14.00 11.32
N ALA A 10 7.55 -14.10 10.25
CA ALA A 10 7.12 -14.69 8.98
C ALA A 10 6.69 -16.15 9.15
N LYS A 11 7.49 -16.94 9.90
CA LYS A 11 7.18 -18.34 10.21
C LYS A 11 5.87 -18.50 10.99
N GLN A 12 5.61 -17.63 11.98
CA GLN A 12 4.36 -17.66 12.74
C GLN A 12 3.15 -17.30 11.86
N ARG A 13 3.29 -16.29 10.98
CA ARG A 13 2.23 -15.91 10.04
C ARG A 13 1.82 -17.07 9.14
N CYS A 14 2.79 -17.82 8.61
CA CYS A 14 2.53 -18.99 7.77
C CYS A 14 1.94 -20.20 8.51
N LYS A 15 2.16 -20.32 9.82
CA LYS A 15 1.56 -21.39 10.64
C LYS A 15 0.10 -21.12 11.00
N SER A 16 -0.30 -19.85 10.97
CA SER A 16 -1.57 -19.44 11.53
C SER A 16 -2.74 -19.71 10.57
N ASN A 17 -3.69 -20.57 10.98
CA ASN A 17 -4.93 -20.87 10.25
C ASN A 17 -6.06 -19.86 10.58
N PHE A 18 -5.74 -18.56 10.67
CA PHE A 18 -6.76 -17.56 10.95
C PHE A 18 -7.69 -17.41 9.74
N LYS A 19 -8.98 -17.71 9.93
CA LYS A 19 -10.01 -17.73 8.88
C LYS A 19 -10.04 -16.46 7.98
N ASN A 20 -9.64 -15.30 8.53
CA ASN A 20 -9.63 -14.00 7.85
C ASN A 20 -8.23 -13.43 7.50
N TYR A 21 -7.13 -14.06 7.93
CA TYR A 21 -5.76 -13.54 7.72
C TYR A 21 -4.77 -14.61 7.23
N GLY A 22 -4.95 -15.87 7.63
CA GLY A 22 -4.09 -17.01 7.30
C GLY A 22 -4.60 -17.92 6.18
N SER A 23 -5.81 -17.67 5.67
CA SER A 23 -6.48 -18.53 4.67
C SER A 23 -5.95 -18.42 3.23
N ARG A 24 -4.92 -17.60 2.97
CA ARG A 24 -4.34 -17.41 1.62
C ARG A 24 -3.32 -18.48 1.23
N GLY A 25 -2.90 -19.34 2.16
CA GLY A 25 -1.93 -20.40 1.88
C GLY A 25 -0.49 -19.91 1.62
N ILE A 26 -0.16 -18.70 2.07
CA ILE A 26 1.18 -18.09 1.92
C ILE A 26 2.22 -18.93 2.67
N LYS A 27 3.26 -19.36 1.96
CA LYS A 27 4.35 -20.21 2.47
C LYS A 27 5.60 -19.41 2.77
N LEU A 28 6.44 -19.99 3.64
CA LEU A 28 7.79 -19.55 3.89
C LEU A 28 8.75 -20.43 3.09
N LEU A 29 9.29 -19.89 1.99
CA LEU A 29 10.21 -20.58 1.07
C LEU A 29 11.67 -20.16 1.28
N MET A 30 11.94 -19.39 2.35
CA MET A 30 13.25 -18.87 2.72
C MET A 30 13.71 -19.41 4.07
N THR A 31 15.02 -19.60 4.18
CA THR A 31 15.73 -19.95 5.41
C THR A 31 16.00 -18.71 6.26
N LYS A 32 16.58 -18.90 7.45
CA LYS A 32 17.04 -17.79 8.29
C LYS A 32 18.20 -17.03 7.63
N ASP A 33 19.10 -17.75 6.96
CA ASP A 33 20.26 -17.18 6.27
C ASP A 33 19.83 -16.33 5.07
N ASP A 34 18.74 -16.70 4.40
CA ASP A 34 18.15 -15.86 3.36
C ASP A 34 17.64 -14.52 3.93
N PHE A 35 17.06 -14.52 5.13
CA PHE A 35 16.66 -13.28 5.81
C PHE A 35 17.87 -12.42 6.18
N GLU A 36 18.97 -13.03 6.61
CA GLU A 36 20.23 -12.32 6.87
C GLU A 36 20.81 -11.72 5.59
N TYR A 37 20.83 -12.49 4.49
CA TYR A 37 21.24 -12.00 3.18
C TYR A 37 20.40 -10.77 2.76
N LEU A 38 19.07 -10.85 2.87
CA LEU A 38 18.17 -9.71 2.58
C LEU A 38 18.46 -8.51 3.48
N TRP A 39 18.75 -8.73 4.76
CA TRP A 39 19.03 -7.68 5.73
C TRP A 39 20.22 -6.80 5.33
N TYR A 40 21.27 -7.40 4.80
CA TYR A 40 22.43 -6.66 4.32
C TYR A 40 22.24 -6.14 2.89
N ARG A 41 21.64 -6.94 1.99
CA ARG A 41 21.33 -6.54 0.60
C ARG A 41 20.52 -5.24 0.56
N ASP A 42 19.48 -5.17 1.39
CA ASP A 42 18.54 -4.05 1.43
C ASP A 42 18.97 -2.95 2.41
N LYS A 43 20.15 -3.09 3.03
CA LYS A 43 20.70 -2.15 4.01
C LYS A 43 19.80 -1.92 5.23
N ALA A 44 19.05 -2.95 5.65
CA ALA A 44 18.15 -2.90 6.80
C ALA A 44 18.89 -2.60 8.12
N HIS A 45 20.17 -2.97 8.21
CA HIS A 45 21.05 -2.63 9.34
C HIS A 45 21.29 -1.11 9.49
N LEU A 46 21.02 -0.31 8.45
CA LEU A 46 21.13 1.15 8.48
C LEU A 46 19.76 1.85 8.63
N MET A 47 18.67 1.09 8.63
CA MET A 47 17.31 1.62 8.74
C MET A 47 16.96 1.93 10.20
N ASP A 48 16.08 2.91 10.40
CA ASP A 48 15.56 3.26 11.73
C ASP A 48 14.58 2.20 12.23
N ARG A 49 13.62 1.78 11.37
CA ARG A 49 12.59 0.79 11.70
C ARG A 49 12.40 -0.20 10.55
N PRO A 50 13.39 -1.06 10.26
CA PRO A 50 13.32 -2.05 9.19
C PRO A 50 12.18 -3.06 9.43
N THR A 51 11.50 -3.43 8.34
CA THR A 51 10.45 -4.45 8.32
C THR A 51 10.55 -5.30 7.05
N ILE A 52 10.19 -6.57 7.15
CA ILE A 52 10.07 -7.44 5.98
C ILE A 52 8.78 -7.13 5.21
N ASP A 53 8.93 -6.82 3.93
CA ASP A 53 7.86 -6.54 2.96
C ASP A 53 7.83 -7.64 1.91
N ARG A 54 6.61 -7.98 1.44
CA ARG A 54 6.42 -8.84 0.28
C ARG A 54 6.06 -7.96 -0.91
N ILE A 55 6.88 -8.02 -1.96
CA ILE A 55 6.74 -7.15 -3.15
C ILE A 55 5.38 -7.36 -3.79
N ASP A 56 4.98 -8.62 -3.96
CA ASP A 56 3.62 -9.04 -4.20
C ASP A 56 3.02 -9.58 -2.89
N ASN A 57 1.98 -8.89 -2.40
CA ASN A 57 1.25 -9.24 -1.18
C ASN A 57 0.55 -10.60 -1.25
N ASP A 58 0.32 -11.09 -2.46
CA ASP A 58 -0.37 -12.36 -2.73
C ASP A 58 0.64 -13.52 -2.88
N GLY A 59 1.92 -13.20 -3.10
CA GLY A 59 3.00 -14.17 -3.21
C GLY A 59 3.58 -14.66 -1.87
N ASP A 60 4.37 -15.74 -1.95
CA ASP A 60 5.05 -16.38 -0.83
C ASP A 60 6.24 -15.56 -0.30
N TYR A 61 6.72 -15.89 0.90
CA TYR A 61 8.02 -15.39 1.37
C TYR A 61 9.14 -16.11 0.61
N ALA A 62 9.57 -15.52 -0.50
CA ALA A 62 10.66 -15.98 -1.36
C ALA A 62 11.70 -14.86 -1.56
N LEU A 63 12.97 -15.19 -1.82
CA LEU A 63 14.08 -14.22 -1.97
C LEU A 63 13.76 -13.10 -2.98
N GLN A 64 13.12 -13.46 -4.09
CA GLN A 64 12.72 -12.55 -5.15
C GLN A 64 11.45 -11.74 -4.83
N ASN A 65 10.62 -12.21 -3.90
CA ASN A 65 9.37 -11.56 -3.51
C ASN A 65 9.49 -10.82 -2.17
N CYS A 66 10.67 -10.80 -1.56
CA CYS A 66 10.88 -10.20 -0.24
C CYS A 66 11.97 -9.15 -0.26
N ARG A 67 11.76 -8.11 0.52
CA ARG A 67 12.74 -7.05 0.77
C ARG A 67 12.55 -6.47 2.15
N PHE A 68 13.61 -5.94 2.75
CA PHE A 68 13.48 -5.05 3.89
C PHE A 68 13.26 -3.62 3.43
N ILE A 69 12.28 -2.97 4.05
CA ILE A 69 11.99 -1.54 3.88
C ILE A 69 11.65 -0.92 5.23
N GLU A 70 11.67 0.41 5.28
CA GLU A 70 11.23 1.15 6.46
C GLU A 70 9.76 0.88 6.76
N LEU A 71 9.42 0.75 8.05
CA LEU A 71 8.05 0.55 8.51
C LEU A 71 7.08 1.55 7.90
N ARG A 72 7.48 2.82 7.81
CA ARG A 72 6.66 3.87 7.22
C ARG A 72 6.34 3.60 5.75
N GLU A 73 7.31 3.13 4.97
CA GLU A 73 7.10 2.74 3.57
C GLU A 73 6.15 1.55 3.49
N ASN A 74 6.37 0.52 4.31
CA ASN A 74 5.54 -0.68 4.33
C ASN A 74 4.07 -0.37 4.67
N CYS A 75 3.84 0.48 5.68
CA CYS A 75 2.49 0.93 6.05
C CYS A 75 1.82 1.80 4.97
N CYS A 76 2.61 2.58 4.23
CA CYS A 76 2.10 3.50 3.20
C CYS A 76 2.05 2.91 1.79
N ARG A 77 2.59 1.71 1.52
CA ARG A 77 2.55 1.10 0.18
C ARG A 77 1.15 0.99 -0.41
N ASN A 78 0.17 0.60 0.40
CA ASN A 78 -1.23 0.54 -0.05
C ASN A 78 -1.87 1.94 -0.18
N HIS A 79 -1.27 2.96 0.43
CA HIS A 79 -1.70 4.35 0.26
C HIS A 79 -1.26 4.93 -1.10
N ASP A 80 -0.13 4.50 -1.66
CA ASP A 80 0.29 4.91 -3.02
C ASP A 80 -0.49 4.22 -4.14
N LEU A 81 -1.04 3.03 -3.87
CA LEU A 81 -2.00 2.34 -4.74
C LEU A 81 -3.42 2.93 -4.67
N ARG A 82 -3.68 3.95 -3.83
CA ARG A 82 -4.98 4.62 -3.82
C ARG A 82 -5.18 5.26 -5.19
N LYS A 83 -6.27 4.88 -5.86
CA LYS A 83 -6.64 5.41 -7.19
C LYS A 83 -6.42 6.92 -7.23
N LYS A 84 -5.54 7.36 -8.12
CA LYS A 84 -5.27 8.76 -8.37
C LYS A 84 -6.53 9.42 -8.90
N VAL A 85 -6.85 10.59 -8.36
CA VAL A 85 -8.05 11.35 -8.70
C VAL A 85 -7.63 12.72 -9.21
N THR A 86 -8.10 13.08 -10.39
CA THR A 86 -7.89 14.39 -11.01
C THR A 86 -9.04 15.32 -10.65
N GLN A 87 -8.69 16.54 -10.25
CA GLN A 87 -9.60 17.66 -10.03
C GLN A 87 -9.61 18.57 -11.26
N HIS A 88 -10.80 18.92 -11.73
CA HIS A 88 -10.99 19.87 -12.81
C HIS A 88 -12.00 20.96 -12.41
N THR A 89 -11.92 22.13 -13.05
CA THR A 89 -12.98 23.16 -12.96
C THR A 89 -14.30 22.62 -13.55
N ILE A 90 -15.40 23.35 -13.35
CA ILE A 90 -16.70 23.00 -13.94
C ILE A 90 -16.66 23.02 -15.49
N GLU A 91 -15.77 23.83 -16.06
CA GLU A 91 -15.49 23.94 -17.49
C GLU A 91 -14.55 22.84 -18.00
N GLY A 92 -13.99 22.02 -17.10
CA GLY A 92 -13.13 20.88 -17.45
C GLY A 92 -11.63 21.17 -17.46
N LYS A 93 -11.18 22.35 -17.00
CA LYS A 93 -9.74 22.66 -16.93
C LYS A 93 -9.08 21.93 -15.77
N PHE A 94 -7.94 21.29 -16.00
CA PHE A 94 -7.18 20.60 -14.95
C PHE A 94 -6.68 21.57 -13.87
N ILE A 95 -6.78 21.14 -12.61
CA ILE A 95 -6.31 21.88 -11.44
C ILE A 95 -5.19 21.10 -10.75
N LYS A 96 -5.46 19.85 -10.34
CA LYS A 96 -4.57 19.08 -9.48
C LYS A 96 -4.86 17.57 -9.54
N GLU A 97 -3.82 16.76 -9.35
CA GLU A 97 -3.94 15.32 -9.07
C GLU A 97 -3.82 15.06 -7.55
N TRP A 98 -4.64 14.12 -7.06
CA TRP A 98 -4.70 13.69 -5.67
C TRP A 98 -4.43 12.19 -5.55
N ILE A 99 -3.67 11.79 -4.55
CA ILE A 99 -3.43 10.37 -4.22
C ILE A 99 -4.55 9.89 -3.30
N GLY A 100 -5.64 9.41 -3.91
CA GLY A 100 -6.84 8.94 -3.22
C GLY A 100 -7.78 10.05 -2.72
N ILE A 101 -9.03 9.66 -2.40
CA ILE A 101 -10.11 10.59 -2.04
C ILE A 101 -10.08 11.07 -0.58
N VAL A 102 -9.30 10.43 0.31
CA VAL A 102 -9.30 10.75 1.74
C VAL A 102 -8.65 12.12 2.00
N ASP A 103 -7.44 12.31 1.47
CA ASP A 103 -6.68 13.54 1.68
C ASP A 103 -7.34 14.70 0.92
N LEU A 104 -7.84 14.42 -0.29
CA LEU A 104 -8.68 15.33 -1.07
C LEU A 104 -9.91 15.80 -0.29
N SER A 105 -10.69 14.87 0.28
CA SER A 105 -11.93 15.19 1.02
C SER A 105 -11.67 16.07 2.23
N LYS A 106 -10.61 15.77 3.00
CA LYS A 106 -10.21 16.57 4.16
C LYS A 106 -9.74 17.97 3.76
N THR A 107 -8.92 18.06 2.71
CA THR A 107 -8.32 19.33 2.29
C THR A 107 -9.35 20.30 1.74
N LEU A 108 -10.31 19.81 0.95
CA LEU A 108 -11.33 20.64 0.30
C LEU A 108 -12.64 20.71 1.10
N ASN A 109 -12.72 19.97 2.21
CA ASN A 109 -13.94 19.81 3.00
C ASN A 109 -15.16 19.37 2.16
N ILE A 110 -14.95 18.38 1.29
CA ILE A 110 -15.99 17.82 0.40
C ILE A 110 -16.30 16.39 0.83
N SER A 111 -17.57 16.01 0.85
CA SER A 111 -18.00 14.65 1.18
C SER A 111 -17.36 13.59 0.26
N ARG A 112 -16.73 12.58 0.87
CA ARG A 112 -16.17 11.41 0.15
C ARG A 112 -17.20 10.75 -0.75
N THR A 113 -18.44 10.61 -0.28
CA THR A 113 -19.55 10.02 -1.05
C THR A 113 -19.89 10.85 -2.29
N ALA A 114 -19.90 12.18 -2.17
CA ALA A 114 -20.19 13.06 -3.30
C ALA A 114 -19.11 12.97 -4.39
N ILE A 115 -17.83 12.97 -3.99
CA ILE A 115 -16.69 12.77 -4.91
C ILE A 115 -16.80 11.39 -5.57
N GLN A 116 -17.09 10.34 -4.79
CA GLN A 116 -17.18 8.98 -5.31
C GLN A 116 -18.35 8.77 -6.28
N ASN A 117 -19.47 9.47 -6.06
CA ASN A 117 -20.57 9.50 -7.03
C ASN A 117 -20.13 10.15 -8.35
N CYS A 118 -19.33 11.22 -8.30
CA CYS A 118 -18.77 11.82 -9.53
C CYS A 118 -17.85 10.86 -10.26
N LEU A 119 -16.95 10.19 -9.52
CA LEU A 119 -16.02 9.20 -10.08
C LEU A 119 -16.72 7.96 -10.67
N LYS A 120 -17.95 7.66 -10.24
CA LYS A 120 -18.80 6.59 -10.80
C LYS A 120 -19.71 7.08 -11.94
N GLY A 121 -19.66 8.37 -12.29
CA GLY A 121 -20.56 8.97 -13.28
C GLY A 121 -22.00 9.20 -12.79
N LEU A 122 -22.26 9.03 -11.48
CA LEU A 122 -23.60 9.22 -10.88
C LEU A 122 -23.91 10.70 -10.60
N SER A 123 -22.88 11.55 -10.54
CA SER A 123 -23.02 13.01 -10.43
C SER A 123 -22.06 13.69 -11.40
N LYS A 124 -22.40 14.90 -11.86
CA LYS A 124 -21.56 15.70 -12.77
C LYS A 124 -20.47 16.48 -12.02
N SER A 125 -20.68 16.80 -10.74
CA SER A 125 -19.76 17.59 -9.94
C SER A 125 -19.96 17.39 -8.43
N ALA A 126 -18.95 17.75 -7.64
CA ALA A 126 -19.05 17.84 -6.19
C ALA A 126 -18.12 18.95 -5.68
N GLY A 127 -18.62 19.79 -4.76
CA GLY A 127 -17.87 20.90 -4.18
C GLY A 127 -17.37 21.93 -5.19
N GLY A 128 -18.08 22.12 -6.31
CA GLY A 128 -17.69 23.07 -7.36
C GLY A 128 -16.64 22.55 -8.34
N TYR A 129 -16.33 21.25 -8.35
CA TYR A 129 -15.33 20.65 -9.23
C TYR A 129 -15.86 19.41 -9.94
N ARG A 130 -15.23 19.07 -11.08
CA ARG A 130 -15.38 17.77 -11.74
C ARG A 130 -14.26 16.82 -11.32
N TRP A 131 -14.60 15.54 -11.22
CA TRP A 131 -13.70 14.50 -10.70
C TRP A 131 -13.57 13.36 -11.71
N GLY A 132 -12.34 12.89 -11.89
CA GLY A 132 -12.02 11.75 -12.75
C GLY A 132 -10.91 10.90 -12.14
N TYR A 133 -10.76 9.67 -12.60
CA TYR A 133 -9.56 8.89 -12.31
C TYR A 133 -8.46 9.25 -13.29
N THR A 134 -7.22 9.29 -12.83
CA THR A 134 -6.08 9.24 -13.73
C THR A 134 -6.04 7.81 -14.29
N ASN A 135 -6.28 7.64 -15.58
CA ASN A 135 -5.94 6.38 -16.25
C ASN A 135 -4.41 6.32 -16.29
N VAL A 136 -3.84 5.31 -15.64
CA VAL A 136 -2.47 4.85 -15.92
C VAL A 136 -2.57 3.81 -17.02
#